data_AF-A0A7W5FNY8-F1
#
_entry.id   AF-A0A7W5FNY8-F1
#
_cell.length_a   1.000
_cell.length_b   1.000
_cell.length_c   1.000
_cell.angle_alpha   90.00
_cell.angle_beta   90.00
_cell.angle_gamma   90.00
#
_symmetry.space_group_name_H-M   'P 1'
#
loop_
_entity.id
_entity.type
_entity.pdbx_description
1 polymer ?
#
loop_
_entity_poly.entity_id
_entity_poly.type
_entity_poly.pdbx_seq_one_letter_code
_entity_poly.pdbx_strand_id
1 'polypeptide(L)'
;MSQQPILLNDEQIRSFITNGFLILNADFPEAFHQRLTEQLGTIYAEEGNPGNNLLPRIREVQQLFDHPTITGALTSVLGQDYMLHAHRHGHYNAQPVPGGWHKDSYWGYSRMRNHHPWWAMIMYFPQDTPLELGPTGVMPGTQNYETRTFESDETEGEAYASGKAGTFALIHYDIWHRSTANVRGQSRYMLKFEFMRTQVPQAPSWNNAAATWTPPADLQLPIASHDAMWEDTWNWLSGRAGSLAGTRTPSISEIEELQEQLRDTFEPVQLNAAYELARCGQQGVAALAQALHDERLDVSRLAAYGLSVSGSEAAQVLRSALHDTRPETAAHAAFALGELGASVQPALKELAGLMSHPSEIVRLAVVEAFGLIGEASDEAVSSLIRAMQDPVAQVRFTAGLALAQVGQGAEAAVPYLAEAMEDENRYVRAHAHEALRYIGSEQAKDILIKALFNARWCPTTTPANTFYP
;
A
#
# COMPACT_ATOMS: atom_id res chain seq x y z
N MET A 1 27.69 10.50 6.42
CA MET A 1 26.75 11.22 7.30
C MET A 1 25.42 11.21 6.59
N SER A 2 24.43 10.46 7.08
CA SER A 2 23.08 10.51 6.50
C SER A 2 22.56 11.94 6.68
N GLN A 3 22.25 12.60 5.57
CA GLN A 3 21.60 13.91 5.62
C GLN A 3 20.20 13.75 6.22
N GLN A 4 19.75 14.71 7.02
CA GLN A 4 18.43 14.64 7.64
C GLN A 4 17.33 14.59 6.56
N PRO A 5 16.30 13.74 6.71
CA PRO A 5 15.18 13.67 5.77
C PRO A 5 14.48 15.03 5.62
N ILE A 6 14.09 15.39 4.39
CA ILE A 6 13.30 16.58 4.09
C ILE A 6 11.82 16.18 4.10
N LEU A 7 11.15 16.41 5.23
CA LEU A 7 9.76 16.03 5.42
C LEU A 7 8.80 16.91 4.61
N LEU A 8 7.68 16.32 4.18
CA LEU A 8 6.59 17.04 3.52
C LEU A 8 5.93 18.02 4.49
N ASN A 9 5.36 19.10 3.95
CA ASN A 9 4.53 20.02 4.72
C ASN A 9 3.04 19.61 4.65
N ASP A 10 2.20 20.32 5.40
CA ASP A 10 0.74 20.09 5.44
C ASP A 10 0.09 20.11 4.05
N GLU A 11 0.47 21.06 3.19
CA GLU A 11 -0.13 21.20 1.86
C GLU A 11 0.21 20.00 0.97
N GLN A 12 1.46 19.55 0.99
CA GLN A 12 1.88 18.36 0.26
C GLN A 12 1.15 17.10 0.75
N ILE A 13 0.92 16.96 2.06
CA ILE A 13 0.13 15.84 2.60
C ILE A 13 -1.33 15.95 2.17
N ARG A 14 -1.95 17.13 2.18
CA ARG A 14 -3.31 17.33 1.68
C ARG A 14 -3.43 17.00 0.19
N SER A 15 -2.47 17.44 -0.62
CA SER A 15 -2.41 17.09 -2.04
C SER A 15 -2.22 15.59 -2.24
N PHE A 16 -1.41 14.91 -1.42
CA PHE A 16 -1.27 13.45 -1.49
C PHE A 16 -2.56 12.73 -1.12
N ILE A 17 -3.26 13.14 -0.06
CA ILE A 17 -4.53 12.53 0.38
C ILE A 17 -5.62 12.69 -0.70
N THR A 18 -5.71 13.87 -1.30
CA THR A 18 -6.75 14.20 -2.29
C THR A 18 -6.44 13.63 -3.67
N ASN A 19 -5.24 13.91 -4.20
CA ASN A 19 -4.86 13.53 -5.56
C ASN A 19 -4.27 12.11 -5.64
N GLY A 20 -3.81 11.55 -4.51
CA GLY A 20 -3.17 10.24 -4.45
C GLY A 20 -1.72 10.22 -4.95
N PHE A 21 -1.10 11.36 -5.23
CA PHE A 21 0.31 11.42 -5.62
C PHE A 21 0.96 12.79 -5.40
N LEU A 22 2.30 12.81 -5.47
CA LEU A 22 3.14 14.00 -5.55
C LEU A 22 4.23 13.78 -6.61
N ILE A 23 4.55 14.82 -7.38
CA ILE A 23 5.73 14.83 -8.27
C ILE A 23 6.81 15.66 -7.61
N LEU A 24 7.92 15.00 -7.28
CA LEU A 24 9.04 15.58 -6.56
C LEU A 24 10.33 15.39 -7.38
N ASN A 25 11.43 16.01 -6.95
CA ASN A 25 12.74 15.84 -7.57
C ASN A 25 13.80 15.57 -6.50
N ALA A 26 14.62 14.56 -6.73
CA ALA A 26 15.83 14.29 -5.96
C ALA A 26 17.03 14.88 -6.70
N ASP A 27 17.68 15.85 -6.09
CA ASP A 27 18.72 16.72 -6.65
C ASP A 27 20.11 16.06 -6.69
N PHE A 28 20.17 14.83 -7.18
CA PHE A 28 21.44 14.15 -7.42
C PHE A 28 22.30 14.90 -8.46
N PRO A 29 23.64 14.82 -8.36
CA PRO A 29 24.52 15.36 -9.39
C PRO A 29 24.27 14.72 -10.77
N GLU A 30 24.42 15.49 -11.85
CA GLU A 30 24.22 15.00 -13.22
C GLU A 30 25.01 13.69 -13.51
N ALA A 31 26.24 13.59 -13.02
CA ALA A 31 27.08 12.42 -13.19
C ALA A 31 26.49 11.14 -12.56
N PHE A 32 25.65 11.24 -11.52
CA PHE A 32 24.91 10.09 -10.97
C PHE A 32 23.90 9.55 -11.99
N HIS A 33 23.11 10.45 -12.57
CA HIS A 33 22.09 10.12 -13.57
C HIS A 33 22.70 9.52 -14.85
N GLN A 34 23.82 10.08 -15.33
CA GLN A 34 24.55 9.57 -16.49
C GLN A 34 25.03 8.14 -16.26
N ARG A 35 25.70 7.86 -15.13
CA ARG A 35 26.16 6.49 -14.81
C ARG A 35 24.99 5.51 -14.68
N LEU A 36 23.91 5.91 -14.00
CA LEU A 36 22.74 5.05 -13.81
C LEU A 36 22.07 4.70 -15.15
N THR A 37 21.93 5.67 -16.05
CA THR A 37 21.35 5.45 -17.39
C THR A 37 22.24 4.62 -18.31
N GLU A 38 23.57 4.81 -18.27
CA GLU A 38 24.53 3.97 -18.99
C GLU A 38 24.50 2.51 -18.53
N GLN A 39 24.46 2.29 -17.20
CA GLN A 39 24.34 0.95 -16.62
C GLN A 39 23.02 0.29 -17.02
N LEU A 40 21.90 1.02 -16.92
CA LEU A 40 20.59 0.52 -17.37
C LEU A 40 20.61 0.17 -18.85
N GLY A 41 21.19 1.03 -19.70
CA GLY A 41 21.32 0.76 -21.13
C GLY A 41 22.09 -0.51 -21.44
N THR A 42 23.21 -0.73 -20.75
CA THR A 42 24.02 -1.94 -20.90
C THR A 42 23.22 -3.18 -20.47
N ILE A 43 22.60 -3.13 -19.28
CA ILE A 43 21.82 -4.25 -18.73
C ILE A 43 20.65 -4.63 -19.64
N TYR A 44 19.87 -3.64 -20.10
CA TYR A 44 18.72 -3.91 -20.97
C TYR A 44 19.13 -4.45 -22.34
N ALA A 45 20.28 -4.02 -22.87
CA ALA A 45 20.80 -4.52 -24.14
C ALA A 45 21.32 -5.96 -24.02
N GLU A 46 21.99 -6.31 -22.92
CA GLU A 46 22.65 -7.61 -22.75
C GLU A 46 21.76 -8.68 -22.12
N GLU A 47 20.94 -8.30 -21.14
CA GLU A 47 20.19 -9.21 -20.25
C GLU A 47 18.68 -9.01 -20.34
N GLY A 48 18.21 -7.88 -20.85
CA GLY A 48 16.81 -7.48 -20.78
C GLY A 48 16.45 -6.91 -19.39
N ASN A 49 15.18 -7.04 -19.00
CA ASN A 49 14.69 -6.49 -17.74
C ASN A 49 15.19 -7.34 -16.55
N PRO A 50 15.96 -6.76 -15.59
CA PRO A 50 16.49 -7.51 -14.45
C PRO A 50 15.43 -7.87 -13.40
N GLY A 51 14.20 -7.36 -13.51
CA GLY A 51 13.13 -7.58 -12.54
C GLY A 51 13.53 -7.21 -11.12
N ASN A 52 13.25 -8.09 -10.16
CA ASN A 52 13.59 -7.86 -8.75
C ASN A 52 15.11 -7.79 -8.46
N ASN A 53 15.96 -8.21 -9.42
CA ASN A 53 17.42 -8.14 -9.28
C ASN A 53 17.99 -6.74 -9.54
N LEU A 54 17.14 -5.71 -9.70
CA LEU A 54 17.57 -4.34 -9.97
C LEU A 54 18.59 -3.82 -8.94
N LEU A 55 18.35 -3.97 -7.63
CA LEU A 55 19.29 -3.50 -6.59
C LEU A 55 20.64 -4.25 -6.58
N PRO A 56 20.67 -5.60 -6.57
CA PRO A 56 21.96 -6.28 -6.64
C PRO A 56 22.67 -6.03 -7.98
N ARG A 57 21.95 -5.79 -9.08
CA ARG A 57 22.54 -5.53 -10.40
C ARG A 57 23.04 -4.10 -10.59
N ILE A 58 22.44 -3.12 -9.90
CA ILE A 58 22.77 -1.69 -9.95
C ILE A 58 22.81 -1.16 -8.51
N ARG A 59 23.98 -1.26 -7.88
CA ARG A 59 24.15 -0.97 -6.44
C ARG A 59 23.89 0.49 -6.11
N GLU A 60 24.14 1.39 -7.05
CA GLU A 60 23.95 2.83 -6.95
C GLU A 60 22.48 3.21 -6.70
N VAL A 61 21.53 2.36 -7.11
CA VAL A 61 20.10 2.56 -6.82
C VAL A 61 19.83 2.63 -5.32
N GLN A 62 20.66 1.98 -4.48
CA GLN A 62 20.53 2.07 -3.02
C GLN A 62 20.62 3.53 -2.53
N GLN A 63 21.41 4.38 -3.21
CA GLN A 63 21.55 5.79 -2.84
C GLN A 63 20.23 6.56 -2.95
N LEU A 64 19.27 6.11 -3.77
CA LEU A 64 17.94 6.71 -3.84
C LEU A 64 17.23 6.66 -2.49
N PHE A 65 17.36 5.56 -1.76
CA PHE A 65 16.70 5.35 -0.48
C PHE A 65 17.42 6.02 0.69
N ASP A 66 18.61 6.58 0.45
CA ASP A 66 19.35 7.40 1.40
C ASP A 66 19.18 8.91 1.11
N HIS A 67 18.51 9.27 0.00
CA HIS A 67 18.35 10.66 -0.40
C HIS A 67 17.34 11.38 0.51
N PRO A 68 17.64 12.60 1.01
CA PRO A 68 16.76 13.31 1.95
C PRO A 68 15.34 13.55 1.46
N THR A 69 15.17 13.94 0.19
CA THR A 69 13.84 14.18 -0.39
C THR A 69 13.03 12.89 -0.52
N ILE A 70 13.65 11.79 -0.93
CA ILE A 70 12.97 10.49 -1.10
C ILE A 70 12.61 9.93 0.27
N THR A 71 13.59 9.86 1.17
CA THR A 71 13.41 9.35 2.54
C THR A 71 12.39 10.19 3.30
N GLY A 72 12.46 11.51 3.18
CA GLY A 72 11.55 12.42 3.88
C GLY A 72 10.12 12.37 3.33
N ALA A 73 9.96 12.23 2.01
CA ALA A 73 8.65 12.02 1.39
C ALA A 73 8.02 10.69 1.85
N LEU A 74 8.76 9.57 1.79
CA LEU A 74 8.29 8.27 2.27
C LEU A 74 7.99 8.28 3.77
N THR A 75 8.87 8.86 4.58
CA THR A 75 8.66 9.00 6.03
C THR A 75 7.36 9.74 6.34
N SER A 76 7.10 10.81 5.59
CA SER A 76 5.91 11.65 5.79
C SER A 76 4.59 10.92 5.52
N VAL A 77 4.58 9.98 4.56
CA VAL A 77 3.35 9.23 4.17
C VAL A 77 3.25 7.85 4.83
N LEU A 78 4.36 7.18 5.14
CA LEU A 78 4.40 5.80 5.65
C LEU A 78 4.92 5.67 7.09
N GLY A 79 5.41 6.74 7.71
CA GLY A 79 6.06 6.70 9.03
C GLY A 79 7.56 6.39 8.96
N GLN A 80 8.27 6.41 10.10
CA GLN A 80 9.74 6.31 10.12
C GLN A 80 10.28 4.91 9.76
N ASP A 81 9.56 3.85 10.14
CA ASP A 81 10.02 2.46 10.01
C ASP A 81 9.41 1.74 8.79
N TYR A 82 9.12 2.48 7.72
CA TYR A 82 8.56 1.89 6.50
C TYR A 82 9.48 0.83 5.90
N MET A 83 8.87 -0.13 5.21
CA MET A 83 9.54 -1.23 4.51
C MET A 83 9.70 -0.89 3.04
N LEU A 84 10.90 -1.08 2.49
CA LEU A 84 11.11 -1.24 1.06
C LEU A 84 10.74 -2.66 0.68
N HIS A 85 9.65 -2.82 -0.05
CA HIS A 85 9.14 -4.12 -0.43
C HIS A 85 10.11 -4.85 -1.39
N ALA A 86 10.09 -6.18 -1.36
CA ALA A 86 11.00 -7.00 -2.16
C ALA A 86 10.76 -6.85 -3.67
N HIS A 87 9.53 -6.51 -4.06
CA HIS A 87 9.24 -6.25 -5.46
C HIS A 87 9.73 -4.89 -5.93
N ARG A 88 10.28 -4.89 -7.14
CA ARG A 88 10.73 -3.71 -7.87
C ARG A 88 10.79 -4.04 -9.35
N HIS A 89 10.63 -3.02 -10.18
CA HIS A 89 10.62 -3.22 -11.63
C HIS A 89 11.30 -2.06 -12.33
N GLY A 90 12.23 -2.36 -13.24
CA GLY A 90 12.67 -1.38 -14.22
C GLY A 90 11.69 -1.36 -15.38
N HIS A 91 11.31 -0.18 -15.84
CA HIS A 91 10.50 0.00 -17.04
C HIS A 91 11.34 0.64 -18.13
N TYR A 92 11.37 0.01 -19.31
CA TYR A 92 11.94 0.56 -20.53
C TYR A 92 10.82 0.92 -21.51
N ASN A 93 10.90 2.10 -22.11
CA ASN A 93 10.01 2.52 -23.19
C ASN A 93 10.79 3.26 -24.28
N ALA A 94 10.55 2.90 -25.53
CA ALA A 94 11.02 3.61 -26.72
C ALA A 94 9.96 3.63 -27.83
N GLN A 95 8.68 3.38 -27.48
CA GLN A 95 7.59 3.17 -28.43
C GLN A 95 6.56 4.30 -28.34
N PRO A 96 5.96 4.70 -29.48
CA PRO A 96 4.93 5.74 -29.53
C PRO A 96 3.55 5.22 -29.11
N VAL A 97 3.46 3.98 -28.61
CA VAL A 97 2.21 3.35 -28.19
C VAL A 97 2.08 3.49 -26.67
N PRO A 98 1.04 4.17 -26.16
CA PRO A 98 0.80 4.23 -24.73
C PRO A 98 0.33 2.87 -24.20
N GLY A 99 0.54 2.66 -22.91
CA GLY A 99 -0.05 1.55 -22.18
C GLY A 99 -1.49 1.86 -21.78
N GLY A 100 -2.25 0.81 -21.44
CA GLY A 100 -3.56 0.98 -20.82
C GLY A 100 -3.45 1.45 -19.37
N TRP A 101 -4.47 2.17 -18.91
CA TRP A 101 -4.69 2.45 -17.49
C TRP A 101 -4.74 1.12 -16.71
N HIS A 102 -4.03 1.06 -15.59
CA HIS A 102 -4.10 -0.05 -14.65
C HIS A 102 -3.87 0.43 -13.22
N LYS A 103 -4.34 -0.37 -12.27
CA LYS A 103 -3.79 -0.39 -10.91
C LYS A 103 -2.82 -1.55 -10.84
N ASP A 104 -1.76 -1.40 -10.05
CA ASP A 104 -0.96 -2.55 -9.72
C ASP A 104 -1.79 -3.54 -8.90
N SER A 105 -1.49 -4.82 -9.11
CA SER A 105 -2.03 -5.90 -8.29
C SER A 105 -0.93 -6.40 -7.39
N TYR A 106 -1.31 -6.93 -6.24
CA TYR A 106 -0.40 -7.63 -5.33
C TYR A 106 -0.04 -8.99 -5.93
N TRP A 107 0.75 -9.01 -7.01
CA TRP A 107 1.24 -10.22 -7.70
C TRP A 107 0.16 -11.13 -8.26
N GLY A 108 -0.90 -10.56 -8.84
CA GLY A 108 -1.99 -11.31 -9.47
C GLY A 108 -3.08 -11.78 -8.49
N TYR A 109 -3.04 -11.28 -7.25
CA TYR A 109 -4.03 -11.62 -6.24
C TYR A 109 -4.89 -10.42 -5.86
N SER A 110 -6.14 -10.72 -5.49
CA SER A 110 -7.09 -9.74 -4.98
C SER A 110 -6.93 -9.62 -3.47
N ARG A 111 -6.96 -8.38 -2.97
CA ARG A 111 -7.16 -8.05 -1.56
C ARG A 111 -8.09 -6.85 -1.48
N MET A 112 -8.64 -6.61 -0.29
CA MET A 112 -9.32 -5.35 -0.04
C MET A 112 -8.27 -4.22 -0.10
N ARG A 113 -8.60 -3.15 -0.81
CA ARG A 113 -7.72 -1.96 -0.88
C ARG A 113 -7.87 -1.17 0.42
N ASN A 114 -6.85 -0.41 0.79
CA ASN A 114 -6.92 0.45 1.98
C ASN A 114 -6.98 1.90 1.51
N HIS A 115 -7.90 2.68 2.06
CA HIS A 115 -7.91 4.13 1.85
C HIS A 115 -6.83 4.82 2.69
N HIS A 116 -6.51 4.25 3.86
CA HIS A 116 -5.33 4.64 4.61
C HIS A 116 -4.05 4.23 3.87
N PRO A 117 -3.03 5.11 3.80
CA PRO A 117 -1.79 4.84 3.07
C PRO A 117 -0.90 3.86 3.83
N TRP A 118 -1.26 2.58 3.77
CA TRP A 118 -0.42 1.47 4.17
C TRP A 118 0.65 1.14 3.13
N TRP A 119 0.41 1.52 1.87
CA TRP A 119 1.30 1.24 0.75
C TRP A 119 1.49 2.49 -0.10
N ALA A 120 2.73 2.70 -0.53
CA ALA A 120 3.08 3.73 -1.50
C ALA A 120 4.05 3.17 -2.53
N MET A 121 4.17 3.85 -3.67
CA MET A 121 5.19 3.53 -4.66
C MET A 121 5.98 4.77 -5.04
N ILE A 122 7.23 4.54 -5.43
CA ILE A 122 8.05 5.53 -6.13
C ILE A 122 8.26 5.08 -7.56
N MET A 123 8.02 5.98 -8.49
CA MET A 123 8.40 5.85 -9.91
C MET A 123 9.47 6.89 -10.22
N TYR A 124 10.72 6.47 -10.24
CA TYR A 124 11.90 7.33 -10.36
C TYR A 124 12.42 7.39 -11.80
N PHE A 125 12.70 8.60 -12.30
CA PHE A 125 13.22 8.84 -13.64
C PHE A 125 14.70 9.26 -13.59
N PRO A 126 15.63 8.41 -14.05
CA PRO A 126 17.05 8.71 -14.00
C PRO A 126 17.52 9.63 -15.15
N GLN A 127 16.63 10.05 -16.06
CA GLN A 127 16.92 11.02 -17.12
C GLN A 127 15.84 12.10 -17.20
N ASP A 128 16.17 13.22 -17.85
CA ASP A 128 15.18 14.23 -18.26
C ASP A 128 14.05 13.53 -19.03
N THR A 129 12.83 13.68 -18.54
CA THR A 129 11.65 13.00 -19.09
C THR A 129 10.58 14.04 -19.39
N PRO A 130 10.74 14.80 -20.50
CA PRO A 130 9.68 15.67 -20.99
C PRO A 130 8.51 14.84 -21.53
N LEU A 131 7.35 15.48 -21.75
CA LEU A 131 6.14 14.81 -22.24
C LEU A 131 6.39 13.97 -23.50
N GLU A 132 7.22 14.44 -24.43
CA GLU A 132 7.45 13.71 -25.68
C GLU A 132 8.30 12.43 -25.51
N LEU A 133 8.99 12.27 -24.37
CA LEU A 133 9.73 11.05 -24.03
C LEU A 133 8.83 9.99 -23.34
N GLY A 134 7.56 10.33 -23.09
CA GLY A 134 6.58 9.40 -22.54
C GLY A 134 6.77 9.13 -21.04
N PRO A 135 6.57 10.13 -20.16
CA PRO A 135 6.55 9.96 -18.71
C PRO A 135 5.42 9.01 -18.25
N THR A 136 5.36 8.72 -16.96
CA THR A 136 4.20 8.03 -16.41
C THR A 136 3.03 9.01 -16.30
N GLY A 137 1.87 8.58 -16.79
CA GLY A 137 0.59 9.25 -16.59
C GLY A 137 -0.13 8.70 -15.35
N VAL A 138 -0.75 9.59 -14.59
CA VAL A 138 -1.47 9.29 -13.34
C VAL A 138 -2.83 9.97 -13.39
N MET A 139 -3.89 9.28 -12.97
CA MET A 139 -5.23 9.88 -12.88
C MET A 139 -5.48 10.35 -11.44
N PRO A 140 -5.47 11.68 -11.18
CA PRO A 140 -5.63 12.22 -9.82
C PRO A 140 -6.94 11.77 -9.15
N GLY A 141 -6.88 11.48 -7.85
CA GLY A 141 -8.05 11.20 -7.02
C GLY A 141 -8.65 9.80 -7.16
N THR A 142 -8.02 8.92 -7.94
CA THR A 142 -8.57 7.59 -8.26
C THR A 142 -8.08 6.46 -7.34
N GLN A 143 -7.26 6.78 -6.35
CA GLN A 143 -6.67 5.82 -5.42
C GLN A 143 -7.72 5.09 -4.57
N ASN A 144 -8.88 5.68 -4.36
CA ASN A 144 -9.93 5.17 -3.47
C ASN A 144 -11.03 4.34 -4.17
N TYR A 145 -10.94 4.14 -5.48
CA TYR A 145 -11.98 3.42 -6.25
C TYR A 145 -11.55 1.99 -6.56
N GLU A 146 -12.43 1.00 -6.44
CA GLU A 146 -12.12 -0.34 -6.94
C GLU A 146 -12.29 -0.41 -8.46
N THR A 147 -13.33 0.25 -8.96
CA THR A 147 -13.67 0.24 -10.37
C THR A 147 -13.01 1.41 -11.11
N ARG A 148 -12.94 1.30 -12.43
CA ARG A 148 -12.56 2.43 -13.25
C ARG A 148 -13.78 3.33 -13.40
N THR A 149 -13.70 4.53 -12.85
CA THR A 149 -14.75 5.55 -12.87
C THR A 149 -14.65 6.51 -14.06
N PHE A 150 -13.76 6.23 -15.02
CA PHE A 150 -13.39 7.05 -16.17
C PHE A 150 -13.18 6.16 -17.42
N GLU A 151 -13.24 6.72 -18.63
CA GLU A 151 -13.12 5.94 -19.87
C GLU A 151 -11.66 5.54 -20.18
N SER A 152 -11.46 4.48 -20.97
CA SER A 152 -10.12 3.89 -21.16
C SER A 152 -9.13 4.76 -21.95
N ASP A 153 -9.63 5.66 -22.77
CA ASP A 153 -8.92 6.64 -23.57
C ASP A 153 -9.03 8.06 -22.99
N GLU A 154 -9.68 8.22 -21.83
CA GLU A 154 -9.77 9.48 -21.13
C GLU A 154 -8.38 9.94 -20.65
N THR A 155 -8.01 11.14 -21.08
CA THR A 155 -6.76 11.82 -20.70
C THR A 155 -7.03 13.21 -20.11
N GLU A 156 -8.30 13.62 -20.05
CA GLU A 156 -8.67 14.87 -19.38
C GLU A 156 -8.38 14.74 -17.88
N GLY A 157 -7.71 15.74 -17.29
CA GLY A 157 -7.26 15.69 -15.91
C GLY A 157 -6.05 14.79 -15.63
N GLU A 158 -5.48 14.10 -16.64
CA GLU A 158 -4.27 13.29 -16.47
C GLU A 158 -3.07 14.16 -16.05
N ALA A 159 -2.41 13.74 -14.97
CA ALA A 159 -1.17 14.32 -14.52
C ALA A 159 0.03 13.51 -15.04
N TYR A 160 1.14 14.20 -15.30
CA TYR A 160 2.34 13.58 -15.86
C TYR A 160 3.52 13.71 -14.90
N ALA A 161 4.20 12.60 -14.62
CA ALA A 161 5.47 12.58 -13.91
C ALA A 161 6.63 13.05 -14.82
N SER A 162 6.48 14.25 -15.38
CA SER A 162 7.41 14.89 -16.32
C SER A 162 8.35 15.82 -15.57
N GLY A 163 9.63 15.83 -15.92
CA GLY A 163 10.59 16.69 -15.25
C GLY A 163 12.04 16.42 -15.65
N LYS A 164 12.95 17.00 -14.86
CA LYS A 164 14.39 16.77 -14.99
C LYS A 164 14.79 15.40 -14.46
N ALA A 165 16.00 14.95 -14.79
CA ALA A 165 16.58 13.78 -14.15
C ALA A 165 16.47 13.89 -12.62
N GLY A 166 16.14 12.79 -11.97
CA GLY A 166 15.85 12.76 -10.53
C GLY A 166 14.40 13.04 -10.17
N THR A 167 13.55 13.42 -11.13
CA THR A 167 12.11 13.49 -10.91
C THR A 167 11.57 12.11 -10.51
N PHE A 168 10.69 12.08 -9.52
CA PHE A 168 9.98 10.89 -9.12
C PHE A 168 8.54 11.20 -8.73
N ALA A 169 7.64 10.27 -9.06
CA ALA A 169 6.28 10.29 -8.53
C ALA A 169 6.25 9.47 -7.24
N LEU A 170 5.83 10.07 -6.13
CA LEU A 170 5.38 9.36 -4.94
C LEU A 170 3.88 9.18 -5.08
N ILE A 171 3.40 7.94 -5.20
CA ILE A 171 1.99 7.64 -5.47
C ILE A 171 1.42 6.74 -4.37
N HIS A 172 0.13 6.90 -4.08
CA HIS A 172 -0.66 5.88 -3.39
C HIS A 172 -0.64 4.61 -4.25
N TYR A 173 -0.45 3.45 -3.63
CA TYR A 173 -0.29 2.18 -4.36
C TYR A 173 -1.46 1.90 -5.32
N ASP A 174 -2.67 2.20 -4.85
CA ASP A 174 -3.90 1.93 -5.59
C ASP A 174 -4.27 3.01 -6.62
N ILE A 175 -3.40 3.95 -6.99
CA ILE A 175 -3.77 4.95 -8.01
C ILE A 175 -3.75 4.36 -9.42
N TRP A 176 -4.71 4.75 -10.27
CA TRP A 176 -4.65 4.39 -11.68
C TRP A 176 -3.53 5.15 -12.38
N HIS A 177 -2.69 4.41 -13.12
CA HIS A 177 -1.56 4.95 -13.85
C HIS A 177 -1.34 4.20 -15.17
N ARG A 178 -0.52 4.79 -16.05
CA ARG A 178 -0.16 4.19 -17.35
C ARG A 178 1.17 4.70 -17.87
N SER A 179 1.77 3.95 -18.79
CA SER A 179 2.85 4.50 -19.63
C SER A 179 2.26 5.37 -20.73
N THR A 180 2.79 6.58 -20.90
CA THR A 180 2.39 7.45 -22.02
C THR A 180 3.28 7.21 -23.24
N ALA A 181 2.86 7.74 -24.40
CA ALA A 181 3.54 7.55 -25.67
C ALA A 181 4.93 8.21 -25.66
N ASN A 182 5.96 7.46 -26.08
CA ASN A 182 7.28 8.03 -26.36
C ASN A 182 7.39 8.32 -27.86
N VAL A 183 7.14 9.57 -28.23
CA VAL A 183 7.16 10.02 -29.63
C VAL A 183 8.57 10.39 -30.12
N ARG A 184 9.55 10.47 -29.20
CA ARG A 184 10.97 10.68 -29.55
C ARG A 184 11.66 9.40 -30.02
N GLY A 185 11.14 8.22 -29.67
CA GLY A 185 11.75 6.92 -29.99
C GLY A 185 13.08 6.67 -29.28
N GLN A 186 13.43 7.51 -28.31
CA GLN A 186 14.66 7.39 -27.51
C GLN A 186 14.42 6.46 -26.32
N SER A 187 15.48 5.85 -25.78
CA SER A 187 15.37 5.00 -24.58
C SER A 187 14.91 5.81 -23.38
N ARG A 188 13.82 5.38 -22.73
CA ARG A 188 13.30 5.94 -21.47
C ARG A 188 13.26 4.88 -20.40
N TYR A 189 13.97 5.12 -19.30
CA TYR A 189 13.93 4.29 -18.09
C TYR A 189 13.04 4.91 -17.01
N MET A 190 12.32 4.07 -16.26
CA MET A 190 11.67 4.43 -15.01
C MET A 190 11.85 3.27 -14.03
N LEU A 191 12.26 3.56 -12.79
CA LEU A 191 12.47 2.54 -11.77
C LEU A 191 11.31 2.59 -10.76
N LYS A 192 10.57 1.49 -10.66
CA LYS A 192 9.43 1.33 -9.76
C LYS A 192 9.85 0.59 -8.49
N PHE A 193 9.52 1.17 -7.35
CA PHE A 193 9.72 0.58 -6.02
C PHE A 193 8.45 0.69 -5.20
N GLU A 194 8.15 -0.37 -4.44
CA GLU A 194 7.01 -0.44 -3.54
C GLU A 194 7.47 -0.29 -2.10
N PHE A 195 6.64 0.36 -1.30
CA PHE A 195 6.90 0.59 0.11
C PHE A 195 5.64 0.32 0.93
N MET A 196 5.85 -0.18 2.14
CA MET A 196 4.78 -0.52 3.07
C MET A 196 5.02 0.14 4.41
N ARG A 197 3.99 0.76 4.98
CA ARG A 197 3.94 1.18 6.38
C ARG A 197 3.89 -0.06 7.28
N THR A 198 4.70 -0.07 8.32
CA THR A 198 4.80 -1.20 9.25
C THR A 198 4.01 -1.01 10.53
N GLN A 199 3.62 0.23 10.85
CA GLN A 199 2.96 0.58 12.11
C GLN A 199 1.84 1.60 11.86
N VAL A 200 0.73 1.44 12.60
CA VAL A 200 -0.34 2.44 12.69
C VAL A 200 0.25 3.77 13.21
N PRO A 201 -0.01 4.92 12.56
CA PRO A 201 0.48 6.20 13.04
C PRO A 201 0.03 6.49 14.48
N GLN A 202 0.97 6.92 15.34
CA GLN A 202 0.67 7.39 16.69
C GLN A 202 0.76 8.92 16.80
N ALA A 203 1.40 9.56 15.83
CA ALA A 203 1.57 11.00 15.69
C ALA A 203 1.94 11.33 14.23
N PRO A 204 1.82 12.59 13.80
CA PRO A 204 2.31 13.02 12.50
C PRO A 204 3.78 12.68 12.28
N SER A 205 4.11 12.20 11.09
CA SER A 205 5.48 11.88 10.65
C SER A 205 6.01 12.86 9.59
N TRP A 206 5.30 13.97 9.38
CA TRP A 206 5.64 15.06 8.48
C TRP A 206 5.80 16.38 9.25
N ASN A 207 6.15 17.47 8.56
CA ASN A 207 6.18 18.81 9.15
C ASN A 207 4.75 19.35 9.34
N ASN A 208 4.09 18.88 10.40
CA ASN A 208 2.71 19.21 10.69
C ASN A 208 2.57 20.52 11.47
N ALA A 209 1.86 21.49 10.91
CA ALA A 209 1.53 22.76 11.58
C ALA A 209 0.02 22.90 11.87
N ALA A 210 -0.84 22.30 11.05
CA ALA A 210 -2.28 22.33 11.19
C ALA A 210 -2.82 21.13 11.98
N ALA A 211 -3.67 21.37 12.97
CA ALA A 211 -4.31 20.31 13.74
C ALA A 211 -5.56 19.72 13.04
N THR A 212 -6.13 20.42 12.06
CA THR A 212 -7.41 20.07 11.43
C THR A 212 -7.27 19.96 9.92
N TRP A 213 -8.08 19.09 9.33
CA TRP A 213 -8.19 18.94 7.89
C TRP A 213 -8.77 20.21 7.24
N THR A 214 -8.20 20.58 6.10
CA THR A 214 -8.79 21.50 5.12
C THR A 214 -8.35 21.03 3.74
N PRO A 215 -9.22 21.02 2.73
CA PRO A 215 -8.81 20.65 1.37
C PRO A 215 -7.76 21.65 0.82
N PRO A 216 -6.89 21.21 -0.12
CA PRO A 216 -5.95 22.10 -0.82
C PRO A 216 -6.67 23.28 -1.49
N ALA A 217 -6.02 24.44 -1.51
CA ALA A 217 -6.63 25.65 -2.07
C ALA A 217 -6.83 25.59 -3.60
N ASP A 218 -5.97 24.84 -4.29
CA ASP A 218 -5.96 24.64 -5.74
C ASP A 218 -6.51 23.27 -6.16
N LEU A 219 -7.28 22.63 -5.28
CA LEU A 219 -7.82 21.29 -5.51
C LEU A 219 -8.66 21.24 -6.80
N GLN A 220 -8.22 20.40 -7.74
CA GLN A 220 -8.96 20.07 -8.95
C GLN A 220 -9.36 18.61 -8.90
N LEU A 221 -10.66 18.35 -8.88
CA LEU A 221 -11.21 17.01 -8.78
C LEU A 221 -11.74 16.59 -10.15
N PRO A 222 -11.03 15.71 -10.87
CA PRO A 222 -11.54 15.23 -12.16
C PRO A 222 -12.80 14.37 -12.01
N ILE A 223 -13.08 13.83 -10.81
CA ILE A 223 -14.14 12.84 -10.59
C ILE A 223 -15.13 13.27 -9.48
N ALA A 224 -14.71 13.28 -8.21
CA ALA A 224 -15.60 13.57 -7.08
C ALA A 224 -14.84 14.08 -5.84
N SER A 225 -15.58 14.73 -4.92
CA SER A 225 -15.08 15.10 -3.59
C SER A 225 -15.35 14.00 -2.57
N HIS A 226 -14.43 13.81 -1.62
CA HIS A 226 -14.52 12.83 -0.54
C HIS A 226 -14.11 13.41 0.82
N ASP A 227 -14.66 14.57 1.16
CA ASP A 227 -14.23 15.35 2.34
C ASP A 227 -14.17 14.54 3.65
N ALA A 228 -15.18 13.72 3.94
CA ALA A 228 -15.19 12.89 5.15
C ALA A 228 -14.05 11.85 5.16
N MET A 229 -13.79 11.18 4.04
CA MET A 229 -12.71 10.19 3.92
C MET A 229 -11.33 10.86 3.98
N TRP A 230 -11.17 12.03 3.36
CA TRP A 230 -9.91 12.77 3.41
C TRP A 230 -9.61 13.32 4.81
N GLU A 231 -10.64 13.83 5.49
CA GLU A 231 -10.55 14.24 6.90
C GLU A 231 -10.15 13.05 7.78
N ASP A 232 -10.76 11.88 7.59
CA ASP A 232 -10.41 10.66 8.32
C ASP A 232 -8.96 10.23 8.06
N THR A 233 -8.52 10.22 6.79
CA THR A 233 -7.15 9.86 6.42
C THR A 233 -6.13 10.81 7.05
N TRP A 234 -6.42 12.13 7.05
CA TRP A 234 -5.61 13.13 7.73
C TRP A 234 -5.53 12.85 9.24
N ASN A 235 -6.68 12.59 9.86
CA ASN A 235 -6.78 12.31 11.28
C ASN A 235 -6.03 11.03 11.66
N TRP A 236 -6.16 9.96 10.87
CA TRP A 236 -5.45 8.71 11.04
C TRP A 236 -3.93 8.89 10.91
N LEU A 237 -3.46 9.62 9.89
CA LEU A 237 -2.03 9.98 9.73
C LEU A 237 -1.50 10.79 10.93
N SER A 238 -2.35 11.59 11.58
CA SER A 238 -2.04 12.31 12.82
C SER A 238 -2.17 11.46 14.09
N GLY A 239 -2.50 10.17 13.99
CA GLY A 239 -2.67 9.25 15.13
C GLY A 239 -4.03 9.30 15.82
N ARG A 240 -5.08 9.80 15.15
CA ARG A 240 -6.45 9.93 15.67
C ARG A 240 -7.43 8.98 14.97
N ALA A 241 -7.29 7.68 15.23
CA ALA A 241 -8.20 6.67 14.69
C ALA A 241 -9.65 6.84 15.19
N GLY A 242 -10.64 6.50 14.35
CA GLY A 242 -12.07 6.56 14.70
C GLY A 242 -12.63 7.98 14.88
N SER A 243 -11.91 8.99 14.37
CA SER A 243 -12.24 10.41 14.58
C SER A 243 -13.59 10.86 13.99
N LEU A 244 -14.15 10.10 13.04
CA LEU A 244 -15.43 10.42 12.42
C LEU A 244 -16.65 10.01 13.25
N ALA A 245 -16.50 9.04 14.16
CA ALA A 245 -17.61 8.41 14.86
C ALA A 245 -18.49 9.44 15.60
N GLY A 246 -19.78 9.48 15.26
CA GLY A 246 -20.76 10.34 15.93
C GLY A 246 -20.56 11.85 15.71
N THR A 247 -19.81 12.26 14.69
CA THR A 247 -19.59 13.68 14.36
C THR A 247 -20.79 14.35 13.69
N ARG A 248 -21.81 13.60 13.27
CA ARG A 248 -23.09 14.10 12.73
C ARG A 248 -24.28 13.49 13.48
N THR A 249 -25.31 14.30 13.69
CA THR A 249 -26.63 13.84 14.16
C THR A 249 -27.58 13.82 12.97
N PRO A 250 -27.91 12.65 12.40
CA PRO A 250 -28.81 12.56 11.26
C PRO A 250 -30.28 12.56 11.68
N SER A 251 -31.15 12.90 10.74
CA SER A 251 -32.56 12.51 10.72
C SER A 251 -32.73 11.10 10.14
N ILE A 252 -33.88 10.48 10.40
CA ILE A 252 -34.22 9.16 9.86
C ILE A 252 -34.17 9.17 8.31
N SER A 253 -34.71 10.23 7.70
CA SER A 253 -34.72 10.38 6.24
C SER A 253 -33.33 10.51 5.63
N GLU A 254 -32.38 11.13 6.34
CA GLU A 254 -30.98 11.19 5.89
C GLU A 254 -30.30 9.81 5.94
N ILE A 255 -30.59 8.99 6.96
CA ILE A 255 -30.09 7.60 6.99
C ILE A 255 -30.66 6.79 5.83
N GLU A 256 -31.97 6.91 5.56
CA GLU A 256 -32.62 6.22 4.44
C GLU A 256 -32.02 6.63 3.09
N GLU A 257 -31.81 7.93 2.86
CA GLU A 257 -31.17 8.45 1.64
C GLU A 257 -29.74 7.92 1.48
N LEU A 258 -28.94 7.94 2.55
CA LEU A 258 -27.58 7.40 2.52
C LEU A 258 -27.57 5.89 2.25
N GLN A 259 -28.54 5.13 2.76
CA GLN A 259 -28.68 3.70 2.45
C GLN A 259 -29.01 3.45 0.98
N GLU A 260 -29.83 4.31 0.36
CA GLU A 260 -30.10 4.25 -1.08
C GLU A 260 -28.84 4.59 -1.89
N GLN A 261 -28.12 5.66 -1.52
CA GLN A 261 -26.88 6.08 -2.18
C GLN A 261 -25.75 5.04 -2.06
N LEU A 262 -25.69 4.27 -0.97
CA LEU A 262 -24.74 3.16 -0.82
C LEU A 262 -24.93 2.08 -1.91
N ARG A 263 -26.12 2.01 -2.52
CA ARG A 263 -26.46 1.11 -3.62
C ARG A 263 -26.42 1.77 -4.99
N ASP A 264 -25.92 3.00 -5.10
CA ASP A 264 -25.78 3.70 -6.39
C ASP A 264 -24.90 2.88 -7.36
N THR A 265 -24.95 3.23 -8.65
CA THR A 265 -24.10 2.63 -9.68
C THR A 265 -22.75 3.33 -9.84
N PHE A 266 -22.66 4.58 -9.37
CA PHE A 266 -21.45 5.38 -9.41
C PHE A 266 -20.71 5.26 -8.08
N GLU A 267 -19.59 4.54 -8.09
CA GLU A 267 -18.81 4.21 -6.89
C GLU A 267 -18.49 5.43 -5.99
N PRO A 268 -18.18 6.63 -6.52
CA PRO A 268 -17.97 7.80 -5.66
C PRO A 268 -19.17 8.20 -4.79
N VAL A 269 -20.40 8.02 -5.27
CA VAL A 269 -21.62 8.28 -4.47
C VAL A 269 -21.74 7.24 -3.37
N GLN A 270 -21.53 5.97 -3.69
CA GLN A 270 -21.60 4.88 -2.71
C GLN A 270 -20.52 5.04 -1.61
N LEU A 271 -19.30 5.43 -2.01
CA LEU A 271 -18.18 5.66 -1.10
C LEU A 271 -18.47 6.82 -0.14
N ASN A 272 -18.97 7.95 -0.66
CA ASN A 272 -19.39 9.06 0.19
C ASN A 272 -20.50 8.67 1.15
N ALA A 273 -21.49 7.90 0.70
CA ALA A 273 -22.55 7.42 1.56
C ALA A 273 -22.01 6.55 2.72
N ALA A 274 -21.05 5.67 2.45
CA ALA A 274 -20.43 4.84 3.48
C ALA A 274 -19.73 5.67 4.58
N TYR A 275 -18.94 6.67 4.19
CA TYR A 275 -18.23 7.55 5.13
C TYR A 275 -19.18 8.51 5.86
N GLU A 276 -20.23 9.00 5.21
CA GLU A 276 -21.24 9.82 5.88
C GLU A 276 -22.05 9.01 6.90
N LEU A 277 -22.42 7.76 6.58
CA LEU A 277 -23.03 6.86 7.57
C LEU A 277 -22.10 6.62 8.76
N ALA A 278 -20.78 6.50 8.56
CA ALA A 278 -19.85 6.33 9.68
C ALA A 278 -19.86 7.52 10.65
N ARG A 279 -20.18 8.73 10.16
CA ARG A 279 -20.31 9.94 10.98
C ARG A 279 -21.59 9.98 11.81
N CYS A 280 -22.58 9.17 11.49
CA CYS A 280 -23.91 9.18 12.08
C CYS A 280 -24.06 8.36 13.39
N GLY A 281 -22.94 7.92 13.98
CA GLY A 281 -22.92 7.14 15.22
C GLY A 281 -23.74 5.85 15.11
N GLN A 282 -24.40 5.45 16.20
CA GLN A 282 -25.12 4.18 16.29
C GLN A 282 -26.14 3.92 15.16
N GLN A 283 -26.85 4.95 14.68
CA GLN A 283 -27.82 4.78 13.58
C GLN A 283 -27.11 4.45 12.26
N GLY A 284 -26.01 5.15 11.97
CA GLY A 284 -25.19 4.88 10.81
C GLY A 284 -24.48 3.53 10.87
N VAL A 285 -23.95 3.16 12.04
CA VAL A 285 -23.37 1.82 12.29
C VAL A 285 -24.39 0.72 12.04
N ALA A 286 -25.66 0.91 12.45
CA ALA A 286 -26.72 -0.07 12.18
C ALA A 286 -27.02 -0.20 10.68
N ALA A 287 -27.09 0.92 9.95
CA ALA A 287 -27.30 0.93 8.50
C ALA A 287 -26.13 0.25 7.75
N LEU A 288 -24.89 0.56 8.13
CA LEU A 288 -23.70 -0.08 7.57
C LEU A 288 -23.63 -1.57 7.91
N ALA A 289 -23.97 -1.96 9.14
CA ALA A 289 -24.02 -3.36 9.54
C ALA A 289 -25.01 -4.14 8.67
N GLN A 290 -26.18 -3.59 8.37
CA GLN A 290 -27.13 -4.21 7.44
C GLN A 290 -26.53 -4.34 6.02
N ALA A 291 -25.89 -3.28 5.52
CA ALA A 291 -25.28 -3.27 4.20
C ALA A 291 -24.07 -4.22 4.06
N LEU A 292 -23.36 -4.50 5.15
CA LEU A 292 -22.28 -5.49 5.19
C LEU A 292 -22.76 -6.90 4.80
N HIS A 293 -24.03 -7.21 5.07
CA HIS A 293 -24.70 -8.46 4.69
C HIS A 293 -25.35 -8.40 3.29
N ASP A 294 -25.10 -7.37 2.48
CA ASP A 294 -25.71 -7.24 1.15
C ASP A 294 -25.09 -8.18 0.12
N GLU A 295 -25.90 -8.80 -0.73
CA GLU A 295 -25.45 -9.75 -1.76
C GLU A 295 -24.53 -9.10 -2.80
N ARG A 296 -24.67 -7.78 -3.04
CA ARG A 296 -23.77 -7.06 -3.92
C ARG A 296 -22.43 -6.83 -3.21
N LEU A 297 -21.36 -7.29 -3.85
CA LEU A 297 -20.00 -7.24 -3.31
C LEU A 297 -19.49 -5.80 -3.08
N ASP A 298 -19.88 -4.86 -3.96
CA ASP A 298 -19.54 -3.45 -3.82
C ASP A 298 -20.19 -2.83 -2.58
N VAL A 299 -21.49 -3.06 -2.35
CA VAL A 299 -22.22 -2.57 -1.17
C VAL A 299 -21.61 -3.12 0.12
N SER A 300 -21.37 -4.44 0.17
CA SER A 300 -20.75 -5.08 1.34
C SER A 300 -19.33 -4.55 1.62
N ARG A 301 -18.52 -4.36 0.57
CA ARG A 301 -17.16 -3.80 0.69
C ARG A 301 -17.18 -2.37 1.22
N LEU A 302 -18.01 -1.51 0.64
CA LEU A 302 -18.12 -0.11 1.03
C LEU A 302 -18.66 0.04 2.45
N ALA A 303 -19.60 -0.83 2.86
CA ALA A 303 -20.07 -0.88 4.24
C ALA A 303 -18.94 -1.18 5.23
N ALA A 304 -18.02 -2.09 4.89
CA ALA A 304 -16.85 -2.36 5.71
C ALA A 304 -15.88 -1.16 5.80
N TYR A 305 -15.69 -0.38 4.73
CA TYR A 305 -14.94 0.88 4.83
C TYR A 305 -15.60 1.86 5.81
N GLY A 306 -16.92 2.06 5.72
CA GLY A 306 -17.64 2.90 6.68
C GLY A 306 -17.49 2.40 8.12
N LEU A 307 -17.64 1.08 8.35
CA LEU A 307 -17.49 0.49 9.68
C LEU A 307 -16.05 0.61 10.23
N SER A 308 -15.04 0.55 9.36
CA SER A 308 -13.62 0.68 9.76
C SER A 308 -13.27 2.05 10.37
N VAL A 309 -14.07 3.08 10.09
CA VAL A 309 -13.86 4.45 10.57
C VAL A 309 -14.95 4.91 11.56
N SER A 310 -15.89 4.02 11.89
CA SER A 310 -16.99 4.26 12.83
C SER A 310 -16.59 4.12 14.31
N GLY A 311 -15.30 3.93 14.59
CA GLY A 311 -14.77 3.77 15.94
C GLY A 311 -15.25 2.49 16.65
N SER A 312 -15.12 2.47 17.97
CA SER A 312 -15.40 1.27 18.79
C SER A 312 -16.86 0.82 18.76
N GLU A 313 -17.80 1.68 18.35
CA GLU A 313 -19.22 1.32 18.22
C GLU A 313 -19.45 0.21 17.19
N ALA A 314 -18.61 0.12 16.16
CA ALA A 314 -18.68 -0.92 15.14
C ALA A 314 -18.16 -2.29 15.62
N ALA A 315 -17.38 -2.35 16.70
CA ALA A 315 -16.69 -3.57 17.11
C ALA A 315 -17.65 -4.75 17.34
N GLN A 316 -18.79 -4.53 17.99
CA GLN A 316 -19.73 -5.62 18.30
C GLN A 316 -20.48 -6.15 17.07
N VAL A 317 -20.85 -5.26 16.14
CA VAL A 317 -21.51 -5.69 14.90
C VAL A 317 -20.54 -6.42 13.98
N LEU A 318 -19.29 -5.96 13.90
CA LEU A 318 -18.24 -6.61 13.13
C LEU A 318 -17.89 -8.00 13.70
N ARG A 319 -17.76 -8.14 15.02
CA ARG A 319 -17.56 -9.45 15.68
C ARG A 319 -18.69 -10.43 15.38
N SER A 320 -19.94 -9.96 15.34
CA SER A 320 -21.07 -10.80 14.92
C SER A 320 -20.94 -11.23 13.45
N ALA A 321 -20.54 -10.31 12.57
CA ALA A 321 -20.41 -10.56 11.13
C ALA A 321 -19.24 -11.51 10.77
N LEU A 322 -18.25 -11.69 11.64
CA LEU A 322 -17.20 -12.73 11.48
C LEU A 322 -17.77 -14.16 11.38
N HIS A 323 -18.98 -14.38 11.90
CA HIS A 323 -19.66 -15.67 11.89
C HIS A 323 -20.72 -15.80 10.79
N ASP A 324 -20.75 -14.86 9.84
CA ASP A 324 -21.68 -14.94 8.71
C ASP A 324 -21.37 -16.16 7.82
N THR A 325 -22.42 -16.72 7.25
CA THR A 325 -22.31 -17.83 6.29
C THR A 325 -21.66 -17.44 4.97
N ARG A 326 -21.70 -16.15 4.62
CA ARG A 326 -21.09 -15.58 3.42
C ARG A 326 -19.63 -15.25 3.69
N PRO A 327 -18.70 -15.91 2.98
CA PRO A 327 -17.27 -15.65 3.15
C PRO A 327 -16.88 -14.19 2.96
N GLU A 328 -17.55 -13.47 2.05
CA GLU A 328 -17.26 -12.06 1.75
C GLU A 328 -17.63 -11.16 2.93
N THR A 329 -18.78 -11.39 3.57
CA THR A 329 -19.17 -10.65 4.77
C THR A 329 -18.20 -10.89 5.92
N ALA A 330 -17.80 -12.14 6.17
CA ALA A 330 -16.82 -12.45 7.20
C ALA A 330 -15.44 -11.83 6.90
N ALA A 331 -14.99 -11.86 5.64
CA ALA A 331 -13.73 -11.25 5.22
C ALA A 331 -13.75 -9.71 5.34
N HIS A 332 -14.83 -9.07 4.90
CA HIS A 332 -15.02 -7.62 5.05
C HIS A 332 -15.11 -7.20 6.52
N ALA A 333 -15.73 -8.02 7.38
CA ALA A 333 -15.75 -7.80 8.82
C ALA A 333 -14.35 -7.90 9.45
N ALA A 334 -13.57 -8.90 9.05
CA ALA A 334 -12.18 -9.07 9.49
C ALA A 334 -11.30 -7.87 9.07
N PHE A 335 -11.44 -7.42 7.81
CA PHE A 335 -10.76 -6.21 7.33
C PHE A 335 -11.09 -4.99 8.19
N ALA A 336 -12.37 -4.71 8.42
CA ALA A 336 -12.79 -3.53 9.18
C ALA A 336 -12.32 -3.58 10.65
N LEU A 337 -12.29 -4.77 11.27
CA LEU A 337 -11.68 -4.96 12.59
C LEU A 337 -10.16 -4.69 12.57
N GLY A 338 -9.47 -5.10 11.50
CA GLY A 338 -8.06 -4.81 11.29
C GLY A 338 -7.75 -3.32 11.28
N GLU A 339 -8.52 -2.55 10.50
CA GLU A 339 -8.38 -1.09 10.38
C GLU A 339 -8.76 -0.32 11.67
N LEU A 340 -9.71 -0.83 12.46
CA LEU A 340 -10.02 -0.28 13.80
C LEU A 340 -8.86 -0.45 14.81
N GLY A 341 -7.90 -1.32 14.51
CA GLY A 341 -6.65 -1.49 15.25
C GLY A 341 -6.85 -1.99 16.69
N ALA A 342 -5.96 -1.59 17.60
CA ALA A 342 -5.91 -2.09 18.99
C ALA A 342 -7.21 -1.90 19.81
N SER A 343 -8.18 -1.12 19.33
CA SER A 343 -9.50 -0.99 19.94
C SER A 343 -10.35 -2.28 19.90
N VAL A 344 -9.94 -3.29 19.12
CA VAL A 344 -10.68 -4.55 18.92
C VAL A 344 -10.10 -5.77 19.62
N GLN A 345 -9.34 -5.59 20.70
CA GLN A 345 -8.82 -6.68 21.55
C GLN A 345 -9.77 -7.87 21.80
N PRO A 346 -11.07 -7.65 22.11
CA PRO A 346 -12.02 -8.76 22.29
C PRO A 346 -12.23 -9.64 21.04
N ALA A 347 -11.91 -9.15 19.84
CA ALA A 347 -12.08 -9.84 18.58
C ALA A 347 -10.90 -10.74 18.19
N LEU A 348 -9.72 -10.60 18.82
CA LEU A 348 -8.52 -11.35 18.43
C LEU A 348 -8.71 -12.87 18.46
N LYS A 349 -9.39 -13.36 19.51
CA LYS A 349 -9.71 -14.79 19.64
C LYS A 349 -10.69 -15.28 18.57
N GLU A 350 -11.65 -14.44 18.19
CA GLU A 350 -12.64 -14.78 17.15
C GLU A 350 -11.99 -14.80 15.77
N LEU A 351 -11.15 -13.79 15.47
CA LEU A 351 -10.31 -13.76 14.27
C LEU A 351 -9.42 -15.00 14.19
N ALA A 352 -8.72 -15.35 15.28
CA ALA A 352 -7.87 -16.54 15.32
C ALA A 352 -8.64 -17.84 15.02
N GLY A 353 -9.90 -17.94 15.49
CA GLY A 353 -10.78 -19.07 15.19
C GLY A 353 -11.05 -19.27 13.69
N LEU A 354 -11.07 -18.17 12.92
CA LEU A 354 -11.30 -18.20 11.47
C LEU A 354 -10.10 -18.65 10.64
N MET A 355 -8.92 -18.87 11.24
CA MET A 355 -7.78 -19.50 10.55
C MET A 355 -8.05 -20.94 10.10
N SER A 356 -9.13 -21.57 10.57
CA SER A 356 -9.59 -22.89 10.11
C SER A 356 -10.74 -22.80 9.09
N HIS A 357 -11.12 -21.60 8.65
CA HIS A 357 -12.24 -21.40 7.75
C HIS A 357 -11.96 -22.03 6.36
N PRO A 358 -12.94 -22.70 5.73
CA PRO A 358 -12.74 -23.37 4.45
C PRO A 358 -12.39 -22.40 3.31
N SER A 359 -12.96 -21.19 3.34
CA SER A 359 -12.68 -20.16 2.33
C SER A 359 -11.33 -19.48 2.56
N GLU A 360 -10.48 -19.48 1.54
CA GLU A 360 -9.17 -18.83 1.56
C GLU A 360 -9.26 -17.30 1.72
N ILE A 361 -10.31 -16.65 1.21
CA ILE A 361 -10.48 -15.20 1.32
C ILE A 361 -10.67 -14.77 2.79
N VAL A 362 -11.33 -15.61 3.59
CA VAL A 362 -11.54 -15.35 5.02
C VAL A 362 -10.23 -15.54 5.77
N ARG A 363 -9.49 -16.62 5.50
CA ARG A 363 -8.17 -16.84 6.13
C ARG A 363 -7.20 -15.71 5.78
N LEU A 364 -7.19 -15.27 4.53
CA LEU A 364 -6.39 -14.13 4.09
C LEU A 364 -6.77 -12.85 4.84
N ALA A 365 -8.07 -12.50 4.90
CA ALA A 365 -8.54 -11.30 5.59
C ALA A 365 -8.18 -11.30 7.09
N VAL A 366 -8.19 -12.47 7.74
CA VAL A 366 -7.74 -12.63 9.12
C VAL A 366 -6.25 -12.35 9.28
N VAL A 367 -5.42 -12.87 8.37
CA VAL A 367 -3.97 -12.63 8.37
C VAL A 367 -3.66 -11.14 8.15
N GLU A 368 -4.35 -10.51 7.20
CA GLU A 368 -4.24 -9.06 6.97
C GLU A 368 -4.70 -8.27 8.20
N ALA A 369 -5.82 -8.64 8.82
CA ALA A 369 -6.32 -7.96 10.02
C ALA A 369 -5.32 -8.01 11.17
N PHE A 370 -4.67 -9.16 11.42
CA PHE A 370 -3.61 -9.24 12.44
C PHE A 370 -2.41 -8.34 12.11
N GLY A 371 -2.02 -8.24 10.84
CA GLY A 371 -0.98 -7.32 10.39
C GLY A 371 -1.34 -5.84 10.59
N LEU A 372 -2.58 -5.46 10.26
CA LEU A 372 -3.09 -4.09 10.44
C LEU A 372 -3.22 -3.70 11.92
N ILE A 373 -3.66 -4.64 12.77
CA ILE A 373 -3.69 -4.44 14.23
C ILE A 373 -2.27 -4.26 14.77
N GLY A 374 -1.30 -5.02 14.24
CA GLY A 374 0.13 -4.88 14.54
C GLY A 374 0.52 -5.27 15.97
N GLU A 375 -0.40 -5.81 16.75
CA GLU A 375 -0.16 -6.19 18.14
C GLU A 375 0.33 -7.63 18.28
N ALA A 376 1.41 -7.80 19.06
CA ALA A 376 1.98 -9.09 19.39
C ALA A 376 1.21 -9.79 20.52
N SER A 377 0.01 -10.29 20.22
CA SER A 377 -0.71 -11.23 21.09
C SER A 377 -0.36 -12.68 20.75
N ASP A 378 -0.53 -13.59 21.72
CA ASP A 378 -0.35 -15.03 21.51
C ASP A 378 -1.28 -15.55 20.40
N GLU A 379 -2.53 -15.06 20.36
CA GLU A 379 -3.50 -15.36 19.31
C GLU A 379 -3.02 -14.92 17.93
N ALA A 380 -2.51 -13.70 17.80
CA ALA A 380 -2.03 -13.16 16.53
C ALA A 380 -0.80 -13.94 16.05
N VAL A 381 0.24 -14.05 16.87
CA VAL A 381 1.50 -14.69 16.48
C VAL A 381 1.29 -16.17 16.16
N SER A 382 0.50 -16.90 16.94
CA SER A 382 0.19 -18.31 16.65
C SER A 382 -0.62 -18.49 15.37
N SER A 383 -1.56 -17.59 15.10
CA SER A 383 -2.36 -17.59 13.86
C SER A 383 -1.50 -17.32 12.64
N LEU A 384 -0.58 -16.36 12.72
CA LEU A 384 0.36 -16.03 11.65
C LEU A 384 1.38 -17.15 11.41
N ILE A 385 1.85 -17.83 12.46
CA ILE A 385 2.67 -19.05 12.33
C ILE A 385 1.93 -20.13 11.56
N ARG A 386 0.65 -20.37 11.89
CA ARG A 386 -0.19 -21.33 11.15
C ARG A 386 -0.39 -20.91 9.69
N ALA A 387 -0.60 -19.62 9.44
CA ALA A 387 -0.80 -19.08 8.10
C ALA A 387 0.43 -19.27 7.19
N MET A 388 1.64 -19.26 7.73
CA MET A 388 2.87 -19.58 6.98
C MET A 388 2.90 -21.00 6.42
N GLN A 389 2.03 -21.89 6.90
CA GLN A 389 1.93 -23.28 6.44
C GLN A 389 0.64 -23.53 5.63
N ASP A 390 -0.09 -22.48 5.25
CA ASP A 390 -1.34 -22.59 4.50
C ASP A 390 -1.10 -23.18 3.10
N PRO A 391 -2.00 -24.03 2.58
CA PRO A 391 -1.90 -24.54 1.21
C PRO A 391 -1.87 -23.43 0.15
N VAL A 392 -2.50 -22.28 0.42
CA VAL A 392 -2.58 -21.15 -0.51
C VAL A 392 -1.36 -20.24 -0.31
N ALA A 393 -0.56 -20.09 -1.36
CA ALA A 393 0.67 -19.28 -1.31
C ALA A 393 0.41 -17.81 -0.92
N GLN A 394 -0.74 -17.25 -1.29
CA GLN A 394 -1.15 -15.90 -0.89
C GLN A 394 -1.25 -15.75 0.62
N VAL A 395 -1.91 -16.71 1.29
CA VAL A 395 -2.01 -16.69 2.76
C VAL A 395 -0.62 -16.79 3.39
N ARG A 396 0.26 -17.64 2.85
CA ARG A 396 1.64 -17.79 3.36
C ARG A 396 2.47 -16.52 3.26
N PHE A 397 2.51 -15.87 2.10
CA PHE A 397 3.34 -14.67 1.94
C PHE A 397 2.73 -13.46 2.65
N THR A 398 1.40 -13.37 2.78
CA THR A 398 0.76 -12.32 3.57
C THR A 398 1.07 -12.50 5.07
N ALA A 399 1.20 -13.74 5.54
CA ALA A 399 1.62 -14.01 6.91
C ALA A 399 3.02 -13.45 7.20
N GLY A 400 3.96 -13.56 6.25
CA GLY A 400 5.27 -12.93 6.37
C GLY A 400 5.19 -11.39 6.50
N LEU A 401 4.34 -10.73 5.69
CA LEU A 401 4.14 -9.28 5.81
C LEU A 401 3.50 -8.89 7.14
N ALA A 402 2.47 -9.60 7.58
CA ALA A 402 1.82 -9.36 8.85
C ALA A 402 2.79 -9.55 10.04
N LEU A 403 3.65 -10.57 10.00
CA LEU A 403 4.70 -10.77 11.01
C LEU A 403 5.72 -9.63 11.01
N ALA A 404 6.02 -9.04 9.86
CA ALA A 404 6.88 -7.87 9.79
C ALA A 404 6.21 -6.61 10.39
N GLN A 405 4.88 -6.47 10.27
CA GLN A 405 4.11 -5.40 10.93
C GLN A 405 4.03 -5.60 12.45
N VAL A 406 3.86 -6.85 12.92
CA VAL A 406 3.95 -7.19 14.36
C VAL A 406 5.35 -6.94 14.92
N GLY A 407 6.38 -7.14 14.10
CA GLY A 407 7.77 -6.77 14.42
C GLY A 407 8.36 -7.58 15.58
N GLN A 408 9.07 -6.91 16.49
CA GLN A 408 9.85 -7.54 17.55
C GLN A 408 9.06 -8.54 18.40
N GLY A 409 7.78 -8.29 18.64
CA GLY A 409 6.93 -9.18 19.45
C GLY A 409 6.63 -10.54 18.80
N ALA A 410 6.96 -10.73 17.52
CA ALA A 410 6.79 -11.98 16.79
C ALA A 410 8.00 -12.93 16.87
N GLU A 411 8.87 -12.82 17.89
CA GLU A 411 10.07 -13.65 18.03
C GLU A 411 9.79 -15.16 17.98
N ALA A 412 8.63 -15.61 18.49
CA ALA A 412 8.21 -17.00 18.42
C ALA A 412 8.06 -17.55 16.98
N ALA A 413 7.90 -16.68 15.98
CA ALA A 413 7.80 -17.06 14.58
C ALA A 413 9.15 -17.32 13.90
N VAL A 414 10.28 -16.95 14.52
CA VAL A 414 11.62 -17.00 13.90
C VAL A 414 11.99 -18.38 13.32
N PRO A 415 11.77 -19.52 14.01
CA PRO A 415 12.08 -20.83 13.46
C PRO A 415 11.25 -21.18 12.21
N TYR A 416 9.99 -20.74 12.16
CA TYR A 416 9.08 -20.99 11.05
C TYR A 416 9.37 -20.07 9.86
N LEU A 417 9.79 -18.83 10.12
CA LEU A 417 10.29 -17.93 9.09
C LEU A 417 11.56 -18.47 8.43
N ALA A 418 12.44 -19.12 9.21
CA ALA A 418 13.62 -19.79 8.66
C ALA A 418 13.24 -20.92 7.69
N GLU A 419 12.16 -21.67 7.97
CA GLU A 419 11.62 -22.68 7.05
C GLU A 419 10.98 -22.03 5.81
N ALA A 420 10.21 -20.95 5.99
CA ALA A 420 9.55 -20.22 4.91
C ALA A 420 10.54 -19.57 3.93
N MET A 421 11.79 -19.34 4.34
CA MET A 421 12.88 -18.91 3.45
C MET A 421 13.25 -19.96 2.38
N GLU A 422 12.82 -21.22 2.54
CA GLU A 422 13.03 -22.31 1.59
C GLU A 422 11.74 -22.66 0.80
N ASP A 423 10.66 -21.89 0.96
CA ASP A 423 9.38 -22.11 0.26
C ASP A 423 9.57 -22.02 -1.27
N GLU A 424 8.81 -22.82 -2.03
CA GLU A 424 8.84 -22.81 -3.49
C GLU A 424 8.47 -21.43 -4.08
N ASN A 425 7.58 -20.71 -3.40
CA ASN A 425 7.11 -19.40 -3.80
C ASN A 425 8.10 -18.32 -3.37
N ARG A 426 8.62 -17.58 -4.36
CA ARG A 426 9.62 -16.52 -4.15
C ARG A 426 9.17 -15.38 -3.23
N TYR A 427 7.87 -15.10 -3.14
CA TYR A 427 7.34 -14.03 -2.28
C TYR A 427 7.25 -14.48 -0.84
N VAL A 428 6.92 -15.75 -0.58
CA VAL A 428 7.00 -16.33 0.77
C VAL A 428 8.44 -16.21 1.28
N ARG A 429 9.42 -16.62 0.46
CA ARG A 429 10.84 -16.46 0.81
C ARG A 429 11.18 -15.00 1.10
N ALA A 430 10.80 -14.08 0.21
CA ALA A 430 11.14 -12.67 0.35
C ALA A 430 10.55 -12.04 1.61
N HIS A 431 9.25 -12.27 1.89
CA HIS A 431 8.61 -11.72 3.07
C HIS A 431 9.08 -12.38 4.36
N ALA A 432 9.53 -13.64 4.31
CA ALA A 432 10.19 -14.26 5.45
C ALA A 432 11.50 -13.54 5.82
N HIS A 433 12.30 -13.13 4.84
CA HIS A 433 13.51 -12.33 5.09
C HIS A 433 13.15 -10.97 5.70
N GLU A 434 12.12 -10.30 5.17
CA GLU A 434 11.67 -9.01 5.72
C GLU A 434 11.14 -9.17 7.15
N ALA A 435 10.30 -10.17 7.43
CA ALA A 435 9.80 -10.43 8.79
C ALA A 435 10.94 -10.67 9.78
N LEU A 436 11.94 -11.48 9.43
CA LEU A 436 13.12 -11.69 10.28
C LEU A 436 13.89 -10.39 10.54
N ARG A 437 13.99 -9.51 9.53
CA ARG A 437 14.64 -8.20 9.67
C ARG A 437 13.89 -7.32 10.66
N TYR A 438 12.56 -7.28 10.59
CA TYR A 438 11.72 -6.46 11.47
C TYR A 438 11.54 -7.05 12.88
N ILE A 439 11.62 -8.38 13.03
CA ILE A 439 11.71 -9.02 14.35
C ILE A 439 13.04 -8.65 15.02
N GLY A 440 14.15 -8.70 14.28
CA GLY A 440 15.43 -8.13 14.70
C GLY A 440 16.08 -8.77 15.93
N SER A 441 15.60 -9.94 16.38
CA SER A 441 16.26 -10.72 17.44
C SER A 441 17.62 -11.25 16.97
N GLU A 442 18.50 -11.60 17.91
CA GLU A 442 19.83 -12.11 17.57
C GLU A 442 19.74 -13.40 16.73
N GLN A 443 18.78 -14.27 17.05
CA GLN A 443 18.51 -15.47 16.24
C GLN A 443 18.07 -15.11 14.81
N ALA A 444 17.19 -14.12 14.65
CA ALA A 444 16.73 -13.68 13.34
C ALA A 444 17.88 -13.10 12.50
N LYS A 445 18.74 -12.28 13.12
CA LYS A 445 19.95 -11.73 12.47
C LYS A 445 20.91 -12.84 12.05
N ASP A 446 21.17 -13.82 12.91
CA ASP A 446 22.05 -14.95 12.59
C ASP A 446 21.53 -15.76 11.39
N ILE A 447 20.22 -15.97 11.31
CA ILE A 447 19.58 -16.65 10.17
C ILE A 447 19.77 -15.84 8.89
N LEU A 448 19.50 -14.52 8.92
CA LEU A 448 19.68 -13.64 7.76
C LEU A 448 21.13 -13.59 7.29
N ILE A 449 22.10 -13.53 8.22
CA ILE A 449 23.53 -13.54 7.90
C ILE A 449 23.91 -14.86 7.22
N LYS A 450 23.45 -16.01 7.74
CA LYS A 450 23.69 -17.32 7.11
C LYS A 450 23.08 -17.37 5.70
N ALA A 451 21.86 -16.87 5.53
CA ALA A 451 21.20 -16.83 4.24
C ALA A 451 21.95 -15.96 3.23
N LEU A 452 22.46 -14.80 3.66
CA LEU A 452 23.29 -13.93 2.83
C LEU A 452 24.55 -14.65 2.33
N PHE A 453 25.22 -15.43 3.17
CA PHE A 453 26.40 -16.21 2.78
C PHE A 453 26.09 -17.38 1.83
N ASN A 454 24.87 -17.89 1.84
CA ASN A 454 24.40 -18.90 0.89
C ASN A 454 23.91 -18.31 -0.44
N ALA A 455 23.63 -17.01 -0.48
CA ALA A 455 23.15 -16.33 -1.69
C ALA A 455 24.28 -16.07 -2.70
N ARG A 456 23.91 -15.86 -3.97
CA ARG A 456 24.85 -15.50 -5.03
C ARG A 456 25.42 -14.09 -4.79
N TRP A 457 26.62 -14.02 -4.23
CA TRP A 457 27.31 -12.75 -3.91
C TRP A 457 27.78 -11.96 -5.14
N CYS A 458 27.92 -12.61 -6.30
CA CYS A 458 28.38 -11.99 -7.54
C CYS A 458 27.24 -11.87 -8.58
N PRO A 459 26.46 -10.77 -8.57
CA PRO A 459 25.34 -10.57 -9.49
C PRO A 459 25.81 -10.38 -10.93
N THR A 460 27.09 -10.04 -11.14
CA THR A 460 27.68 -9.78 -12.45
C THR A 460 28.28 -11.03 -13.10
N THR A 461 28.25 -12.19 -12.44
CA THR A 461 28.79 -13.42 -13.04
C THR A 461 27.89 -13.88 -14.19
N THR A 462 28.46 -13.98 -15.37
CA THR A 462 27.86 -14.50 -16.61
C THR A 462 28.81 -15.54 -17.21
N PRO A 463 28.37 -16.36 -18.18
CA PRO A 463 29.28 -17.22 -18.93
C PRO A 463 30.49 -16.48 -19.54
N ALA A 464 30.32 -15.20 -19.89
CA ALA A 464 31.35 -14.37 -20.52
C ALA A 464 32.44 -13.88 -19.54
N ASN A 465 32.18 -13.86 -18.24
CA ASN A 465 33.12 -13.38 -17.22
C ASN A 465 33.24 -14.33 -16.01
N THR A 466 32.89 -15.61 -16.20
CA THR A 466 32.92 -16.64 -15.16
C THR A 466 34.31 -16.76 -14.53
N PHE A 467 35.36 -16.54 -15.32
CA PHE A 467 36.73 -16.38 -14.87
C PHE A 467 37.11 -14.94 -15.18
N TYR A 468 37.10 -14.07 -14.17
CA TYR A 468 37.76 -12.77 -14.29
C TYR A 468 39.23 -13.02 -14.66
N PRO A 469 39.83 -12.31 -15.64
CA PRO A 469 41.27 -12.36 -15.84
C PRO A 469 42.03 -11.88 -14.59
#